data_AF-A0AAU0H8I8-F1
#
_entry.id   AF-A0AAU0H8I8-F1
#
_cell.length_a   1.000
_cell.length_b   1.000
_cell.length_c   1.000
_cell.angle_alpha   90.00
_cell.angle_beta   90.00
_cell.angle_gamma   90.00
#
_symmetry.space_group_name_H-M   'P 1'
#
loop_
_entity.id
_entity.type
_entity.pdbx_description
1 polymer ?
#
loop_
_entity_poly.entity_id
_entity_poly.type
_entity_poly.pdbx_seq_one_letter_code
_entity_poly.pdbx_strand_id
1 'polypeptide(L)'
;MRSLISSFLIGSLFGGGLIVSGMTDPAKVQNFLDVFGQWDPSLALVMGGALAVTFIGFRLVWRRPAPLDHDRFEIPRSNQLTKSLIIGSVLFGAGWGLAGLCPGPALAVIPMAPGPAMIFFVGLYGGVILHTVWEKKKAERPVRE
;
A
#
# COMPACT_ATOMS: atom_id res chain seq x y z
N MET A 1 -14.11 -12.31 -17.94
CA MET A 1 -13.46 -13.56 -17.48
C MET A 1 -11.93 -13.52 -17.57
N ARG A 2 -11.31 -13.13 -18.70
CA ARG A 2 -9.84 -12.96 -18.80
C ARG A 2 -9.25 -12.10 -17.68
N SER A 3 -9.87 -10.95 -17.38
CA SER A 3 -9.45 -10.05 -16.31
C SER A 3 -9.42 -10.66 -14.91
N LEU A 4 -10.40 -11.52 -14.58
CA LEU A 4 -10.46 -12.19 -13.27
C LEU A 4 -9.33 -13.20 -13.10
N ILE A 5 -9.02 -13.97 -14.16
CA ILE A 5 -7.93 -14.95 -14.15
C ILE A 5 -6.58 -14.23 -14.04
N SER A 6 -6.38 -13.15 -14.81
CA SER A 6 -5.18 -12.32 -14.72
C SER A 6 -5.01 -11.71 -13.33
N SER A 7 -6.07 -11.13 -12.77
CA SER A 7 -6.04 -10.53 -11.42
C SER A 7 -5.73 -11.57 -10.34
N PHE A 8 -6.30 -12.77 -10.47
CA PHE A 8 -6.02 -13.87 -9.55
C PHE A 8 -4.57 -14.33 -9.65
N LEU A 9 -4.04 -14.55 -10.85
CA LEU A 9 -2.64 -14.96 -11.06
C LEU A 9 -1.66 -13.92 -10.52
N ILE A 10 -1.90 -12.63 -10.79
CA ILE A 10 -1.05 -11.54 -10.29
C ILE A 10 -1.14 -11.46 -8.77
N GLY A 11 -2.34 -11.57 -8.20
CA GLY A 11 -2.55 -11.59 -6.76
C GLY A 11 -1.86 -12.76 -6.06
N SER A 12 -1.94 -13.96 -6.62
CA SER A 12 -1.24 -15.16 -6.12
C SER A 12 0.27 -15.02 -6.23
N LEU A 13 0.79 -14.48 -7.35
CA LEU A 13 2.22 -14.23 -7.52
C LEU A 13 2.73 -13.21 -6.51
N PHE A 14 1.98 -12.13 -6.30
CA PHE A 14 2.31 -11.08 -5.33
C PHE A 14 2.29 -11.61 -3.90
N GLY A 15 1.20 -12.28 -3.49
CA GLY A 15 1.08 -12.88 -2.17
C GLY A 15 2.14 -13.96 -1.91
N GLY A 16 2.39 -14.83 -2.89
CA GLY A 16 3.47 -15.81 -2.82
C GLY A 16 4.84 -15.16 -2.67
N GLY A 17 5.12 -14.10 -3.42
CA GLY A 17 6.34 -13.31 -3.30
C GLY A 17 6.53 -12.68 -1.92
N LEU A 18 5.46 -12.19 -1.29
CA LEU A 18 5.50 -11.64 0.07
C LEU A 18 5.79 -12.71 1.14
N ILE A 19 5.24 -13.91 0.97
CA ILE A 19 5.51 -15.04 1.88
C ILE A 19 6.97 -15.49 1.74
N VAL A 20 7.46 -15.65 0.50
CA VAL A 20 8.85 -16.07 0.24
C VAL A 20 9.86 -15.02 0.71
N SER A 21 9.55 -13.73 0.58
CA SER A 21 10.43 -12.66 1.07
C SER A 21 10.44 -12.51 2.61
N GLY A 22 9.46 -13.12 3.30
CA GLY A 22 9.27 -12.97 4.74
C GLY A 22 8.75 -11.60 5.17
N MET A 23 8.23 -10.79 4.23
CA MET A 23 7.62 -9.49 4.53
C MET A 23 6.29 -9.60 5.31
N THR A 24 5.76 -10.81 5.47
CA THR A 24 4.60 -11.10 6.32
C THR A 24 4.93 -11.05 7.82
N ASP A 25 6.21 -11.05 8.19
CA ASP A 25 6.65 -10.94 9.58
C ASP A 25 6.84 -9.47 9.99
N PRO A 26 6.02 -8.93 10.92
CA PRO A 26 6.16 -7.55 11.38
C PRO A 26 7.49 -7.29 12.09
N ALA A 27 8.13 -8.31 12.67
CA ALA A 27 9.44 -8.16 13.30
C ALA A 27 10.53 -7.80 12.26
N LYS A 28 10.45 -8.35 11.04
CA LYS A 28 11.38 -7.96 9.96
C LYS A 28 11.24 -6.49 9.56
N VAL A 29 10.01 -5.99 9.52
CA VAL A 29 9.75 -4.58 9.19
C VAL A 29 10.28 -3.66 10.28
N GLN A 30 10.05 -4.01 11.55
CA GLN A 30 10.56 -3.24 12.69
C GLN A 30 12.08 -3.29 12.79
N ASN A 31 12.70 -4.46 12.61
CA ASN A 31 14.17 -4.61 12.61
C ASN A 31 14.84 -3.86 11.45
N PHE A 32 14.16 -3.72 10.30
CA PHE A 32 14.65 -2.87 9.21
C PHE A 32 14.65 -1.37 9.59
N LEU A 33 13.64 -0.93 10.34
CA LEU A 33 13.52 0.46 10.81
C LEU A 33 14.38 0.76 12.04
N ASP A 34 14.77 -0.26 12.80
CA ASP A 34 15.61 -0.16 13.99
C ASP A 34 17.10 -0.06 13.64
N VAL A 35 17.51 1.10 13.10
CA VAL A 35 18.89 1.40 12.68
C VAL A 35 19.87 1.43 13.87
N PHE A 36 19.36 1.59 15.11
CA PHE A 36 20.17 1.71 16.32
C PHE A 36 20.26 0.40 17.14
N GLY A 37 19.52 -0.65 16.75
CA GLY A 37 19.46 -1.93 17.44
C GLY A 37 19.82 -3.12 16.55
N GLN A 38 18.91 -4.07 16.39
CA GLN A 38 19.12 -5.31 15.60
C GLN A 38 18.79 -5.08 14.12
N TRP A 39 19.54 -4.18 13.48
CA TRP A 39 19.25 -3.76 12.11
C TRP A 39 19.38 -4.90 11.09
N ASP A 40 18.28 -5.26 10.42
CA ASP A 40 18.23 -6.29 9.37
C ASP A 40 18.07 -5.66 7.97
N PRO A 41 19.14 -5.61 7.14
CA PRO A 41 19.09 -5.02 5.81
C PRO A 41 18.43 -5.91 4.74
N SER A 42 17.99 -7.13 5.08
CA SER A 42 17.40 -8.06 4.10
C SER A 42 16.17 -7.47 3.39
N LEU A 43 15.42 -6.62 4.08
CA LEU A 43 14.23 -5.94 3.55
C LEU A 43 14.59 -4.89 2.49
N ALA A 44 15.76 -4.25 2.60
CA ALA A 44 16.26 -3.30 1.60
C ALA A 44 16.49 -3.96 0.24
N LEU A 45 16.99 -5.20 0.24
CA LEU A 45 17.25 -5.95 -0.99
C LEU A 45 15.95 -6.35 -1.70
N VAL A 46 14.93 -6.76 -0.92
CA VAL A 46 13.59 -7.05 -1.42
C VAL A 46 12.95 -5.78 -2.00
N MET A 47 13.00 -4.67 -1.27
CA MET A 47 12.43 -3.40 -1.72
C MET A 47 13.17 -2.86 -2.96
N GLY A 48 14.51 -2.93 -2.97
CA GLY A 48 15.34 -2.53 -4.10
C GLY A 48 15.08 -3.36 -5.36
N GLY A 49 14.96 -4.69 -5.21
CA GLY A 49 14.59 -5.58 -6.30
C GLY A 49 13.19 -5.28 -6.85
N ALA A 50 12.21 -5.09 -5.96
CA ALA A 50 10.84 -4.71 -6.35
C ALA A 50 10.81 -3.36 -7.10
N LEU A 51 11.56 -2.36 -6.64
CA LEU A 51 11.68 -1.05 -7.29
C LEU A 51 12.35 -1.17 -8.67
N ALA A 52 13.42 -1.95 -8.80
CA ALA A 52 14.11 -2.16 -10.07
C ALA A 52 13.20 -2.84 -11.11
N VAL A 53 12.49 -3.90 -10.71
CA VAL A 53 11.53 -4.59 -11.57
C VAL A 53 10.37 -3.67 -11.96
N THR A 54 9.84 -2.90 -11.01
CA THR A 54 8.75 -1.93 -11.27
C THR A 54 9.20 -0.84 -12.22
N PHE A 55 10.42 -0.30 -12.04
CA PHE A 55 10.99 0.72 -12.91
C PHE A 55 11.10 0.23 -14.37
N ILE A 56 11.63 -0.97 -14.57
CA ILE A 56 11.72 -1.59 -15.91
C ILE A 56 10.32 -1.87 -16.46
N GLY A 57 9.42 -2.39 -15.62
CA GLY A 57 8.03 -2.69 -15.98
C GLY A 57 7.28 -1.45 -16.46
N PHE A 58 7.31 -0.35 -15.71
CA PHE A 58 6.70 0.91 -16.10
C PHE A 58 7.34 1.49 -17.36
N ARG A 59 8.67 1.38 -17.52
CA ARG A 59 9.33 1.85 -18.74
C ARG A 59 8.85 1.09 -19.99
N LEU A 60 8.59 -0.21 -19.86
CA LEU A 60 8.05 -1.04 -20.94
C LEU A 60 6.57 -0.78 -21.19
N VAL A 61 5.77 -0.64 -20.13
CA VAL A 61 4.32 -0.38 -20.19
C VAL A 61 4.03 0.98 -20.81
N TRP A 62 4.80 2.03 -20.47
CA TRP A 62 4.66 3.36 -21.06
C TRP A 62 5.03 3.44 -22.54
N ARG A 63 5.67 2.41 -23.11
CA ARG A 63 5.85 2.31 -24.58
C ARG A 63 4.61 1.78 -25.29
N ARG A 64 3.60 1.31 -24.56
CA ARG A 64 2.35 0.80 -25.13
C ARG A 64 1.29 1.92 -25.18
N PRO A 65 0.46 1.97 -26.23
CA PRO A 65 -0.59 2.99 -26.36
C PRO A 65 -1.78 2.75 -25.40
N ALA A 66 -2.00 1.51 -24.97
CA ALA A 66 -3.08 1.14 -24.05
C ALA A 66 -2.68 -0.05 -23.15
N PRO A 67 -3.31 -0.19 -21.97
CA PRO A 67 -3.25 -1.42 -21.17
C PRO A 67 -3.71 -2.65 -21.96
N LEU A 68 -3.30 -3.85 -21.53
CA LEU A 68 -3.73 -5.09 -22.18
C LEU A 68 -5.21 -5.44 -21.94
N ASP A 69 -5.81 -4.91 -20.88
CA ASP A 69 -7.13 -5.30 -20.39
C ASP A 69 -8.10 -4.10 -20.26
N HIS A 70 -7.63 -2.89 -20.60
CA HIS A 70 -8.38 -1.62 -20.54
C HIS A 70 -7.99 -0.70 -21.70
N ASP A 71 -8.90 0.19 -22.11
CA ASP A 71 -8.71 1.04 -23.29
C ASP A 71 -7.74 2.21 -23.07
N ARG A 72 -7.53 2.64 -21.81
CA ARG A 72 -6.67 3.79 -21.46
C ARG A 72 -5.99 3.58 -20.11
N PHE A 73 -4.80 4.17 -19.95
CA PHE A 73 -4.16 4.29 -18.64
C PHE A 73 -4.89 5.35 -17.81
N GLU A 74 -5.43 4.94 -16.67
CA GLU A 74 -5.99 5.85 -15.67
C GLU A 74 -4.86 6.43 -14.81
N ILE A 75 -4.26 7.51 -15.29
CA ILE A 75 -3.21 8.22 -14.57
C ILE A 75 -3.85 9.42 -13.86
N PRO A 76 -3.68 9.58 -12.53
CA PRO A 76 -4.12 10.76 -11.81
C PRO A 76 -3.49 12.03 -12.43
N ARG A 77 -4.31 12.96 -12.93
CA ARG A 77 -3.83 14.23 -13.50
C ARG A 77 -3.47 15.28 -12.45
N SER A 78 -3.89 15.10 -11.20
CA SER A 78 -3.64 16.06 -10.13
C SER A 78 -2.28 15.79 -9.48
N ASN A 79 -1.32 16.69 -9.69
CA ASN A 79 -0.02 16.68 -8.99
C ASN A 79 0.04 17.74 -7.87
N GLN A 80 -1.10 18.05 -7.25
CA GLN A 80 -1.16 19.08 -6.22
C GLN A 80 -0.76 18.50 -4.87
N LEU A 81 0.35 19.00 -4.32
CA LEU A 81 0.78 18.71 -2.95
C LEU A 81 -0.04 19.56 -1.97
N THR A 82 -1.15 19.00 -1.51
CA THR A 82 -2.04 19.65 -0.53
C THR A 82 -1.54 19.39 0.90
N LYS A 83 -1.73 20.35 1.81
CA LYS A 83 -1.39 20.17 3.24
C LYS A 83 -2.04 18.93 3.86
N SER A 84 -3.28 18.63 3.46
CA SER A 84 -3.98 17.41 3.90
C SER A 84 -3.25 16.12 3.48
N LEU A 85 -2.67 16.09 2.27
CA LEU A 85 -1.91 14.95 1.76
C LEU A 85 -0.59 14.75 2.52
N ILE A 86 0.10 15.84 2.85
CA ILE A 86 1.34 15.80 3.63
C ILE A 86 1.04 15.27 5.04
N ILE A 87 0.04 15.84 5.73
CA ILE A 87 -0.32 15.40 7.08
C ILE A 87 -0.80 13.94 7.07
N GLY A 88 -1.64 13.56 6.11
CA GLY A 88 -2.13 12.20 5.96
C GLY A 88 -1.03 11.18 5.69
N SER A 89 -0.07 11.50 4.81
CA SER A 89 1.06 10.60 4.51
C SER A 89 2.00 10.41 5.70
N VAL A 90 2.25 11.45 6.49
CA VAL A 90 3.05 11.34 7.73
C VAL A 90 2.34 10.46 8.76
N LEU A 91 1.04 10.69 9.01
CA LEU A 91 0.25 9.88 9.94
C LEU A 91 0.16 8.41 9.49
N PHE A 92 -0.05 8.18 8.19
CA PHE A 92 -0.10 6.85 7.62
C PHE A 92 1.25 6.12 7.72
N GLY A 93 2.35 6.80 7.41
CA GLY A 93 3.70 6.26 7.54
C GLY A 93 4.07 5.94 9.00
N ALA A 94 3.72 6.83 9.94
CA ALA A 94 3.91 6.59 11.37
C ALA A 94 3.10 5.36 11.86
N GLY A 95 1.85 5.23 11.43
CA GLY A 95 1.01 4.08 11.75
C GLY A 95 1.58 2.77 11.21
N TRP A 96 2.07 2.77 9.96
CA TRP A 96 2.73 1.60 9.38
C TRP A 96 4.02 1.22 10.14
N GLY A 97 4.87 2.19 10.45
CA GLY A 97 6.12 1.95 11.18
C GLY A 97 5.88 1.37 12.58
N LEU A 98 4.88 1.87 13.29
CA LEU A 98 4.50 1.37 14.62
C LEU A 98 3.85 -0.02 14.57
N ALA A 99 2.99 -0.28 13.58
CA ALA A 99 2.31 -1.56 13.43
C ALA A 99 3.22 -2.66 12.86
N GLY A 100 4.28 -2.30 12.13
CA GLY A 100 5.11 -3.23 11.37
C GLY A 100 4.36 -3.92 10.22
N LEU A 101 3.17 -3.45 9.86
CA LEU A 101 2.28 -4.07 8.87
C LEU A 101 1.90 -3.09 7.76
N CYS A 102 2.27 -3.40 6.53
CA CYS A 102 1.87 -2.63 5.34
C CYS A 102 0.52 -3.17 4.82
N PRO A 103 -0.35 -2.38 4.17
CA PRO A 103 -1.63 -2.85 3.62
C PRO A 103 -1.51 -4.08 2.71
N GLY A 104 -0.40 -4.24 1.96
CA GLY A 104 -0.15 -5.41 1.12
C GLY A 104 0.09 -6.69 1.95
N PRO A 105 1.15 -6.73 2.78
CA PRO A 105 1.41 -7.82 3.72
C PRO A 105 0.26 -8.10 4.69
N ALA A 106 -0.49 -7.07 5.11
CA ALA A 106 -1.64 -7.21 5.97
C ALA A 106 -2.72 -8.11 5.34
N LEU A 107 -2.93 -8.03 4.01
CA LEU A 107 -3.83 -8.94 3.30
C LEU A 107 -3.24 -10.36 3.21
N ALA A 108 -1.94 -10.48 2.94
CA ALA A 108 -1.28 -11.78 2.80
C ALA A 108 -1.17 -12.56 4.12
N VAL A 109 -1.14 -11.87 5.27
CA VAL A 109 -1.01 -12.47 6.61
C VAL A 109 -2.34 -12.83 7.26
N ILE A 110 -3.50 -12.45 6.68
CA ILE A 110 -4.83 -12.84 7.19
C ILE A 110 -4.93 -14.35 7.49
N PRO A 111 -4.46 -15.26 6.60
CA PRO A 111 -4.55 -16.70 6.85
C PRO A 111 -3.62 -17.18 7.97
N MET A 112 -2.55 -16.44 8.29
CA MET A 112 -1.50 -16.83 9.24
C MET A 112 -1.72 -16.21 10.63
N ALA A 113 -2.09 -14.93 10.69
CA ALA A 113 -2.28 -14.17 11.92
C ALA A 113 -3.52 -13.27 11.79
N PRO A 114 -4.73 -13.85 11.88
CA PRO A 114 -5.97 -13.11 11.65
C PRO A 114 -6.22 -12.01 12.68
N GLY A 115 -5.76 -12.17 13.92
CA GLY A 115 -5.95 -11.20 15.00
C GLY A 115 -5.30 -9.84 14.72
N PRO A 116 -3.96 -9.76 14.62
CA PRO A 116 -3.25 -8.51 14.32
C PRO A 116 -3.69 -7.89 12.98
N ALA A 117 -3.95 -8.71 11.96
CA ALA A 117 -4.44 -8.25 10.67
C ALA A 117 -5.82 -7.57 10.81
N MET A 118 -6.77 -8.18 11.52
CA MET A 118 -8.10 -7.59 11.73
C MET A 118 -8.03 -6.24 12.47
N ILE A 119 -7.20 -6.14 13.51
CA ILE A 119 -7.03 -4.88 14.26
C ILE A 119 -6.51 -3.78 13.33
N PHE A 120 -5.52 -4.10 12.48
CA PHE A 120 -5.01 -3.17 11.49
C PHE A 120 -6.09 -2.75 10.47
N PHE A 121 -6.86 -3.70 9.94
CA PHE A 121 -7.93 -3.39 8.98
C PHE A 121 -9.05 -2.56 9.60
N VAL A 122 -9.46 -2.85 10.83
CA VAL A 122 -10.48 -2.07 11.53
C VAL A 122 -9.99 -0.64 11.77
N GLY A 123 -8.73 -0.46 12.18
CA GLY A 123 -8.14 0.87 12.34
C GLY A 123 -8.04 1.63 11.00
N LEU A 124 -7.56 0.96 9.95
CA LEU A 124 -7.42 1.53 8.61
C LEU A 124 -8.77 1.95 8.03
N TYR A 125 -9.74 1.02 7.97
CA TYR A 125 -11.08 1.31 7.45
C TYR A 125 -11.83 2.30 8.33
N GLY A 126 -11.68 2.22 9.65
CA GLY A 126 -12.24 3.18 10.60
C GLY A 126 -11.76 4.60 10.31
N GLY A 127 -10.45 4.78 10.07
CA GLY A 127 -9.86 6.06 9.69
C GLY A 127 -10.37 6.59 8.34
N VAL A 128 -10.48 5.72 7.32
CA VAL A 128 -11.01 6.09 6.00
C VAL A 128 -12.49 6.51 6.09
N ILE A 129 -13.31 5.77 6.83
CA ILE A 129 -14.73 6.09 7.01
C ILE A 129 -14.86 7.41 7.77
N LEU A 130 -14.10 7.61 8.85
CA LEU A 130 -14.14 8.85 9.62
C LEU A 130 -13.75 10.05 8.76
N HIS A 131 -12.69 9.94 7.96
CA HIS A 131 -12.24 11.00 7.07
C HIS A 131 -13.28 11.30 5.98
N THR A 132 -13.87 10.27 5.37
CA THR A 132 -14.90 10.48 4.33
C THR A 132 -16.17 11.11 4.88
N VAL A 133 -16.60 10.75 6.10
CA VAL A 133 -17.72 11.39 6.80
C VAL A 133 -17.39 12.84 7.18
N TRP A 134 -16.16 13.11 7.64
CA TRP A 134 -15.73 14.46 7.99
C TRP A 134 -15.69 15.37 6.75
N GLU A 135 -15.12 14.90 5.64
CA GLU A 135 -15.11 15.67 4.39
C GLU A 135 -16.54 15.94 3.87
N LYS A 136 -17.45 14.96 3.93
CA LYS A 136 -18.87 15.17 3.61
C LYS A 136 -19.50 16.26 4.49
N LYS A 137 -19.34 16.18 5.82
CA LYS A 137 -19.84 17.22 6.74
C LYS A 137 -19.22 18.59 6.51
N LYS A 138 -17.98 18.65 6.04
CA LYS A 138 -17.28 19.90 5.73
C LYS A 138 -17.78 20.51 4.42
N ALA A 139 -18.08 19.68 3.42
CA ALA A 139 -18.70 20.09 2.17
C ALA A 139 -20.17 20.54 2.34
N GLU A 140 -20.88 19.99 3.32
CA GLU A 140 -22.26 20.37 3.67
C GLU A 140 -22.36 21.64 4.52
N ARG A 141 -21.24 22.24 4.97
CA ARG A 141 -21.30 23.53 5.68
C ARG A 141 -21.61 24.64 4.67
N PRO A 142 -22.73 25.39 4.82
CA PRO A 142 -23.06 26.48 3.92
C PRO A 142 -21.94 27.52 3.95
N VAL A 143 -21.51 27.95 2.77
CA VAL A 143 -20.60 29.09 2.59
C VAL A 143 -21.27 30.29 3.26
N ARG A 144 -20.75 30.72 4.41
CA ARG A 144 -21.14 32.01 4.99
C ARG A 144 -20.50 33.09 4.12
N GLU A 145 -21.33 33.75 3.32
CA GLU A 145 -21.07 35.11 2.82
C GLU A 145 -21.01 36.11 3.97
#